data_AF-A0A8J7KYQ4-F1
#
_entry.id   AF-A0A8J7KYQ4-F1
#
_cell.length_a   1.000
_cell.length_b   1.000
_cell.length_c   1.000
_cell.angle_alpha   90.00
_cell.angle_beta   90.00
_cell.angle_gamma   90.00
#
_symmetry.space_group_name_H-M   'P 1'
#
loop_
_entity.id
_entity.type
_entity.pdbx_description
1 polymer ?
#
loop_
_entity_poly.entity_id
_entity_poly.type
_entity_poly.pdbx_seq_one_letter_code
_entity_poly.pdbx_strand_id
1 'polypeptide(L)'
;MNIRHSARALLIDNDNNVLLFKFRFKNIKDNINAGINEFWITPGGGLEGNETFEQALGRELMEETGLIINEKPEWVWSRRGSF
;
A
#
# COMPACT_ATOMS: atom_id res chain seq x y z
N MET A 1 9.76 12.24 15.80
CA MET A 1 9.16 12.01 14.47
C MET A 1 9.49 10.58 14.08
N ASN A 2 8.49 9.69 13.99
CA ASN A 2 8.73 8.28 13.71
C ASN A 2 8.64 8.06 12.19
N ILE A 3 9.71 7.54 11.57
CA ILE A 3 9.72 7.26 10.12
C ILE A 3 9.15 5.85 9.95
N ARG A 4 8.03 5.75 9.23
CA ARG A 4 7.48 4.45 8.82
C ARG A 4 7.96 4.13 7.41
N HIS A 5 8.84 3.14 7.31
CA HIS A 5 9.20 2.55 6.01
C HIS A 5 8.05 1.69 5.52
N SER A 6 7.76 1.75 4.22
CA SER A 6 6.71 0.95 3.59
C SER A 6 7.05 0.63 2.15
N ALA A 7 6.53 -0.49 1.65
CA ALA A 7 6.56 -0.89 0.26
C ALA A 7 5.12 -1.03 -0.26
N ARG A 8 4.87 -0.63 -1.50
CA ARG A 8 3.54 -0.77 -2.15
C ARG A 8 3.69 -1.23 -3.59
N ALA A 9 2.74 -2.02 -4.06
CA ALA A 9 2.79 -2.63 -5.39
C ALA A 9 1.91 -1.86 -6.38
N LEU A 10 2.43 -1.59 -7.57
CA LEU A 10 1.60 -1.36 -8.76
C LEU A 10 1.42 -2.70 -9.46
N LEU A 11 0.32 -3.39 -9.15
CA LEU A 11 -0.06 -4.61 -9.84
C LEU A 11 -0.85 -4.25 -11.09
N ILE A 12 -0.31 -4.61 -12.25
CA ILE A 12 -0.87 -4.30 -13.56
C ILE A 12 -1.24 -5.61 -14.25
N ASP A 13 -2.48 -5.73 -14.72
CA ASP A 13 -2.92 -6.90 -15.49
C ASP A 13 -2.58 -6.77 -16.99
N ASN A 14 -2.89 -7.81 -17.77
CA ASN A 14 -2.61 -7.82 -19.22
C ASN A 14 -3.37 -6.75 -20.02
N ASP A 15 -4.43 -6.18 -19.44
CA ASP A 15 -5.25 -5.12 -20.03
C ASP A 15 -4.81 -3.71 -19.57
N ASN A 16 -3.69 -3.61 -18.84
CA ASN A 16 -3.15 -2.39 -18.23
C ASN A 16 -4.03 -1.76 -17.13
N ASN A 17 -4.86 -2.55 -16.46
CA ASN A 17 -5.58 -2.09 -15.28
C ASN A 17 -4.73 -2.23 -14.02
N VAL A 18 -4.89 -1.29 -13.08
CA VAL A 18 -4.18 -1.30 -11.81
C VAL A 18 -5.11 -1.78 -10.69
N LEU A 19 -4.64 -2.73 -9.88
CA LEU A 19 -5.35 -3.10 -8.66
C LEU A 19 -5.18 -2.02 -7.58
N LEU A 20 -6.30 -1.50 -7.09
CA LEU A 20 -6.36 -0.55 -5.97
C LEU A 20 -7.40 -1.00 -4.95
N PHE A 21 -7.14 -0.75 -3.67
CA PHE A 21 -8.12 -0.91 -2.60
C PHE A 21 -8.86 0.38 -2.32
N LYS A 22 -10.17 0.25 -2.14
CA LYS A 22 -11.05 1.35 -1.75
C LYS A 22 -11.34 1.30 -0.27
N PHE A 23 -10.78 2.23 0.49
CA PHE A 23 -11.10 2.39 1.90
C PHE A 23 -12.28 3.34 2.06
N ARG A 24 -13.22 2.97 2.93
CA ARG A 24 -14.38 3.79 3.31
C ARG A 24 -14.45 3.90 4.82
N PHE A 25 -14.42 5.11 5.36
CA PHE A 25 -14.58 5.33 6.78
C PHE A 25 -16.06 5.50 7.13
N LYS A 26 -16.60 4.66 8.02
CA LYS A 26 -17.91 4.90 8.63
C LYS A 26 -17.73 5.78 9.86
N ASN A 27 -18.33 6.98 9.83
CA ASN A 27 -18.44 7.93 10.95
C ASN A 27 -17.12 8.54 11.45
N ILE A 28 -16.49 9.41 10.67
CA ILE A 28 -15.54 10.39 11.24
C ILE A 28 -16.39 11.50 11.88
N LYS A 29 -16.65 11.38 13.19
CA LYS A 29 -17.36 12.40 14.00
C LYS A 29 -16.46 13.52 14.51
N ASP A 30 -15.17 13.48 14.17
CA ASP A 30 -14.23 14.51 14.63
C ASP A 30 -14.22 15.67 13.63
N ASN A 31 -14.69 16.81 14.16
CA ASN A 31 -14.94 18.09 13.52
C ASN A 31 -13.67 18.74 12.93
N ILE A 32 -13.08 18.15 11.91
CA ILE A 32 -12.07 18.81 11.07
C ILE A 32 -12.39 18.49 9.60
N ASN A 33 -13.34 19.23 9.02
CA ASN A 33 -13.40 19.56 7.58
C ASN A 33 -12.86 18.53 6.55
N ALA A 34 -13.41 17.33 6.43
CA ALA A 34 -12.97 16.44 5.36
C ALA A 34 -14.13 15.69 4.72
N GLY A 35 -14.70 16.24 3.65
CA GLY A 35 -15.67 15.55 2.78
C GLY A 35 -15.09 14.32 2.03
N ILE A 36 -13.91 13.84 2.43
CA ILE A 36 -13.25 12.67 1.89
C ILE A 36 -13.49 11.51 2.85
N ASN A 37 -14.58 10.79 2.62
CA ASN A 37 -14.93 9.58 3.38
C ASN A 37 -14.35 8.32 2.74
N GLU A 38 -13.69 8.47 1.58
CA GLU A 38 -13.16 7.37 0.78
C GLU A 38 -11.81 7.75 0.20
N PHE A 39 -10.88 6.81 0.17
CA PHE A 39 -9.63 6.96 -0.57
C PHE A 39 -9.22 5.64 -1.22
N TRP A 40 -8.41 5.75 -2.26
CA TRP A 40 -7.85 4.61 -2.97
C TRP A 40 -6.36 4.49 -2.65
N ILE A 41 -5.89 3.26 -2.55
CA ILE A 41 -4.49 2.98 -2.26
C ILE A 41 -4.04 1.69 -2.94
N THR A 42 -2.77 1.61 -3.30
CA THR A 42 -2.15 0.38 -3.79
C THR A 42 -1.98 -0.63 -2.65
N PRO A 43 -2.03 -1.94 -2.95
CA PRO A 43 -1.66 -2.98 -1.99
C PRO A 43 -0.25 -2.78 -1.43
N GLY A 44 -0.02 -3.23 -0.21
CA GLY A 44 1.23 -3.12 0.50
C GLY A 44 1.14 -2.33 1.80
N GLY A 45 2.21 -2.40 2.57
CA GLY A 45 2.22 -1.92 3.94
C GLY A 45 3.60 -1.62 4.48
N GLY A 46 3.68 -1.60 5.81
CA GLY A 46 4.89 -1.20 6.52
C GLY A 46 5.90 -2.33 6.54
N LEU A 47 7.19 -1.99 6.59
CA LEU A 47 8.20 -2.98 6.94
C LEU A 47 8.00 -3.40 8.39
N GLU A 48 8.16 -4.70 8.65
CA GLU A 48 8.17 -5.27 10.00
C GLU A 48 9.57 -5.78 10.36
N GLY A 49 9.99 -5.54 11.60
CA GLY A 49 11.31 -5.98 12.09
C GLY A 49 12.47 -5.54 11.19
N ASN A 50 13.17 -6.51 10.61
CA ASN A 50 14.34 -6.30 9.73
C ASN A 50 14.06 -6.69 8.27
N GLU A 51 12.80 -6.69 7.85
CA GLU A 51 12.42 -6.99 6.45
C GLU A 51 13.12 -6.03 5.45
N THR A 52 13.50 -6.55 4.28
CA THR A 52 13.72 -5.69 3.11
C THR A 52 12.38 -5.19 2.55
N PHE A 53 12.41 -4.16 1.70
CA PHE A 53 11.21 -3.68 1.05
C PHE A 53 10.52 -4.76 0.20
N GLU A 54 11.29 -5.63 -0.46
CA GLU A 54 10.77 -6.75 -1.25
C GLU A 54 10.13 -7.82 -0.38
N GLN A 55 10.72 -8.12 0.80
CA GLN A 55 10.14 -9.06 1.75
C GLN A 55 8.80 -8.55 2.30
N ALA A 56 8.76 -7.29 2.74
CA ALA A 56 7.54 -6.65 3.19
C ALA A 56 6.48 -6.62 2.08
N LEU A 57 6.87 -6.29 0.84
CA LEU A 57 5.97 -6.29 -0.30
C LEU A 57 5.38 -7.67 -0.57
N GLY A 58 6.20 -8.72 -0.55
CA GLY A 58 5.75 -10.10 -0.76
C GLY A 58 4.77 -10.59 0.32
N ARG A 59 5.06 -10.29 1.60
CA ARG A 59 4.16 -10.61 2.72
C ARG A 59 2.82 -9.91 2.57
N GLU A 60 2.83 -8.59 2.40
CA GLU A 60 1.60 -7.80 2.32
C GLU A 60 0.75 -8.21 1.11
N LEU A 61 1.36 -8.49 -0.04
CA LEU A 61 0.63 -8.98 -1.21
C LEU A 61 -0.06 -10.32 -0.94
N MET A 62 0.63 -11.25 -0.29
CA MET A 62 0.04 -12.53 0.10
C MET A 62 -1.11 -12.35 1.08
N GLU A 63 -0.95 -11.51 2.11
CA GLU A 63 -1.95 -11.25 3.14
C GLU A 63 -3.20 -10.55 2.59
N GLU A 64 -3.02 -9.53 1.74
CA GLU A 64 -4.11 -8.67 1.27
C GLU A 64 -4.80 -9.20 0.00
N THR A 65 -4.09 -9.97 -0.83
CA THR A 65 -4.60 -10.42 -2.14
C THR A 65 -4.53 -11.94 -2.37
N GLY A 66 -3.76 -12.67 -1.54
CA GLY A 66 -3.46 -14.09 -1.76
C GLY A 66 -2.47 -14.35 -2.90
N LEU A 67 -1.88 -13.32 -3.50
CA LEU A 67 -0.91 -13.46 -4.58
C LEU A 67 0.50 -13.71 -4.03
N ILE A 68 1.18 -14.69 -4.60
CA ILE A 68 2.59 -14.97 -4.35
C ILE A 68 3.40 -14.48 -5.54
N ILE A 69 4.30 -13.52 -5.31
CA ILE A 69 5.19 -12.99 -6.33
C ILE A 69 6.50 -13.79 -6.29
N ASN A 70 6.80 -14.52 -7.37
CA ASN A 70 8.02 -15.31 -7.49
C ASN A 70 9.17 -14.55 -8.17
N GLU A 71 8.85 -13.46 -8.86
CA GLU A 71 9.82 -12.64 -9.58
C GLU A 71 10.23 -11.42 -8.76
N LYS A 72 11.43 -10.90 -9.01
CA LYS A 72 11.86 -9.67 -8.34
C LYS A 72 11.03 -8.49 -8.86
N PRO A 73 10.33 -7.73 -7.98
CA PRO A 73 9.57 -6.57 -8.41
C PRO A 73 10.49 -5.47 -8.94
N GLU A 74 10.01 -4.71 -9.92
CA GLU A 74 10.72 -3.53 -10.42
C GLU A 74 10.55 -2.34 -9.47
N TRP A 75 11.66 -1.69 -9.12
CA TRP A 75 11.64 -0.48 -8.32
C TRP A 75 11.38 0.74 -9.19
N VAL A 76 10.13 1.19 -9.24
CA VAL A 76 9.73 2.29 -10.14
C VAL A 76 9.74 3.67 -9.47
N TRP A 77 9.58 3.76 -8.14
CA TRP A 77 9.48 5.05 -7.45
C TRP A 77 9.77 4.98 -5.94
N SER A 78 10.25 6.10 -5.38
CA SER A 78 10.45 6.30 -3.95
C SER A 78 9.95 7.67 -3.53
N ARG A 79 9.29 7.75 -2.36
CA ARG A 79 8.91 9.03 -1.75
C ARG A 79 9.16 9.06 -0.25
N ARG A 80 9.38 10.26 0.30
CA ARG A 80 9.29 10.54 1.73
C ARG A 80 8.21 11.58 1.95
N GLY A 81 7.32 11.35 2.91
CA GLY A 81 6.26 12.27 3.27
C GLY A 81 6.10 12.35 4.78
N SER A 82 5.75 13.53 5.25
CA SER A 82 5.26 13.76 6.61
C SER A 82 3.74 13.71 6.55
N PHE A 83 3.10 12.97 7.47
CA PHE A 83 1.65 12.96 7.64
C PHE A 83 1.30 13.75 8.90
#